data_AF-A0AAV8WRX9-F1
#
_entry.id   AF-A0AAV8WRX9-F1
#
_cell.length_a   1.000
_cell.length_b   1.000
_cell.length_c   1.000
_cell.angle_alpha   90.00
_cell.angle_beta   90.00
_cell.angle_gamma   90.00
#
_symmetry.space_group_name_H-M   'P 1'
#
loop_
_entity.id
_entity.type
_entity.pdbx_description
1 polymer ?
#
loop_
_entity_poly.entity_id
_entity_poly.type
_entity_poly.pdbx_seq_one_letter_code
_entity_poly.pdbx_strand_id
1 'polypeptide(L)' 'MKGQTIDDIPSAVLEDAAQLVKANSIMGNKMNDVDVVYTMWSNLKKTPGMEVGQVGFHKEKDVRKIRVAKKN' A
#
# COMPACT_ATOMS: atom_id res chain seq x y z
N MET A 1 4.28 17.77 19.25
CA MET A 1 3.23 16.93 18.66
C MET A 1 3.95 15.86 17.85
N LYS A 2 4.07 14.64 18.37
CA LYS A 2 4.93 13.61 17.77
C LYS A 2 4.28 13.12 16.48
N GLY A 3 4.99 13.28 15.36
CA GLY A 3 4.56 12.79 14.07
C GLY A 3 4.37 11.29 14.15
N GLN A 4 3.14 10.83 13.95
CA GLN A 4 2.85 9.41 13.82
C GLN A 4 3.64 8.90 12.61
N THR A 5 4.44 7.89 12.84
CA THR A 5 5.22 7.20 11.83
C THR A 5 4.39 6.04 11.26
N ILE A 6 4.79 5.51 10.11
CA ILE A 6 4.10 4.37 9.49
C ILE A 6 4.15 3.11 10.38
N ASP A 7 5.10 3.05 11.33
CA ASP A 7 5.24 2.01 12.34
C ASP A 7 4.21 2.10 13.47
N ASP A 8 3.63 3.27 13.69
CA ASP A 8 2.63 3.48 14.75
C ASP A 8 1.23 3.00 14.30
N ILE A 9 1.07 2.60 13.03
CA ILE A 9 -0.19 2.11 12.50
C ILE A 9 -0.40 0.67 12.98
N PRO A 10 -1.53 0.36 13.66
CA PRO A 10 -1.82 -0.99 14.10
C PRO A 10 -1.86 -1.99 12.94
N SER A 11 -1.24 -3.16 13.11
CA SER A 11 -1.21 -4.23 12.10
C SER A 11 -2.61 -4.63 11.63
N ALA A 12 -3.59 -4.69 12.53
CA ALA A 12 -4.98 -5.00 12.20
C ALA A 12 -5.58 -4.01 11.18
N VAL A 13 -5.29 -2.71 11.34
CA VAL A 13 -5.79 -1.66 10.43
C VAL A 13 -5.09 -1.77 9.06
N LEU A 14 -3.78 -2.03 9.07
CA LEU A 14 -3.02 -2.25 7.83
C LEU A 14 -3.52 -3.49 7.09
N GLU A 15 -3.79 -4.59 7.80
CA GLU A 15 -4.34 -5.80 7.23
C GLU A 15 -5.71 -5.57 6.62
N ASP A 16 -6.63 -4.90 7.31
CA ASP A 16 -7.97 -4.61 6.79
C ASP A 16 -7.91 -3.68 5.56
N ALA A 17 -7.06 -2.65 5.60
CA ALA A 17 -6.82 -1.80 4.44
C ALA A 17 -6.25 -2.59 3.24
N ALA A 18 -5.29 -3.48 3.50
CA ALA A 18 -4.65 -4.27 2.45
C ALA A 18 -5.60 -5.34 1.88
N GLN A 19 -6.49 -5.91 2.70
CA GLN A 19 -7.58 -6.78 2.24
C GLN A 19 -8.56 -6.02 1.33
N LEU A 20 -8.92 -4.78 1.67
CA LEU A 20 -9.75 -3.94 0.80
C LEU A 20 -9.06 -3.63 -0.53
N VAL A 21 -7.76 -3.32 -0.52
CA VAL A 21 -6.97 -3.10 -1.74
C VAL A 21 -6.96 -4.36 -2.60
N LYS A 22 -6.78 -5.53 -1.99
CA LYS A 22 -6.84 -6.81 -2.69
C LYS A 22 -8.23 -7.06 -3.30
N ALA A 23 -9.30 -6.88 -2.53
CA ALA A 23 -10.67 -7.11 -2.98
C ALA A 23 -11.09 -6.19 -4.14
N ASN A 24 -10.59 -4.95 -4.15
CA ASN A 24 -10.84 -3.98 -5.21
C ASN A 24 -9.83 -4.06 -6.38
N SER A 25 -8.87 -4.98 -6.32
CA SER A 25 -7.91 -5.18 -7.41
C SER A 25 -8.45 -6.18 -8.42
N ILE A 26 -8.46 -5.80 -9.71
CA ILE A 26 -8.91 -6.64 -10.83
C ILE A 26 -8.16 -7.97 -10.87
N MET A 27 -6.84 -7.94 -10.63
CA MET A 27 -5.99 -9.13 -10.59
C MET A 27 -5.86 -9.67 -9.16
N GLY A 28 -5.68 -8.80 -8.17
CA GLY A 28 -5.41 -9.21 -6.79
C GLY A 28 -6.54 -9.98 -6.13
N ASN A 29 -7.81 -9.67 -6.45
CA ASN A 29 -8.95 -10.38 -5.89
C ASN A 29 -9.00 -11.87 -6.30
N LYS A 30 -8.41 -12.22 -7.45
CA LYS A 30 -8.36 -13.60 -7.96
C LYS A 30 -7.17 -14.39 -7.44
N MET A 31 -6.20 -13.73 -6.79
CA MET A 31 -4.97 -14.35 -6.29
C MET A 31 -5.15 -14.86 -4.85
N ASN A 32 -4.54 -16.00 -4.54
CA ASN A 32 -4.54 -16.54 -3.18
C ASN A 32 -3.80 -15.61 -2.22
N ASP A 33 -2.67 -15.08 -2.65
CA ASP A 33 -1.82 -14.20 -1.87
C ASP A 33 -1.35 -13.03 -2.74
N VAL A 34 -1.40 -11.82 -2.18
CA VAL A 34 -1.00 -10.59 -2.86
C VAL A 34 -0.08 -9.80 -1.94
N ASP A 35 1.00 -9.27 -2.48
CA ASP A 35 1.85 -8.32 -1.76
C ASP A 35 1.31 -6.90 -2.00
N VAL A 36 0.86 -6.26 -0.92
CA VAL A 36 0.42 -4.86 -0.96
C VAL A 36 1.57 -3.98 -0.49
N VAL A 37 1.95 -3.03 -1.33
CA VAL A 37 2.93 -1.99 -0.98
C VAL A 37 2.24 -0.82 -0.29
N TYR A 38 2.82 -0.35 0.81
CA TYR A 38 2.36 0.82 1.53
C TYR A 38 3.54 1.71 1.92
N THR A 39 3.36 3.02 1.81
CA THR A 39 4.37 4.01 2.15
C THR A 39 3.70 5.31 2.60
N MET A 40 4.45 6.20 3.22
CA MET A 40 3.94 7.50 3.63
C MET A 40 3.58 8.36 2.42
N TRP A 41 2.56 9.21 2.55
CA TRP A 41 2.13 10.13 1.49
C TRP A 41 3.26 11.05 1.00
N SER A 42 4.16 11.44 1.90
CA SER A 42 5.34 12.26 1.61
C SER A 42 6.36 11.57 0.71
N ASN A 43 6.30 10.25 0.57
CA ASN A 43 7.15 9.46 -0.32
C ASN A 43 6.54 9.26 -1.72
N LEU A 44 5.28 9.63 -1.93
CA LEU A 44 4.63 9.51 -3.23
C LEU A 44 5.14 10.60 -4.18
N LYS A 45 5.70 10.17 -5.31
CA LYS A 45 6.20 11.06 -6.36
C LYS A 45 5.19 11.10 -7.50
N LYS A 46 4.65 12.28 -7.77
CA LYS A 46 3.79 12.53 -8.93
C LYS A 46 4.46 13.53 -9.85
N THR A 47 4.67 13.17 -11.12
CA THR A 47 5.20 14.08 -12.13
C THR A 47 4.10 14.48 -13.12
N PRO A 48 4.19 15.66 -13.77
CA PRO A 48 3.16 16.13 -14.70
C PRO A 48 2.96 15.25 -15.94
N GLY A 49 3.94 14.39 -16.27
CA GLY A 49 3.88 13.46 -17.41
C GLY A 49 3.38 12.06 -17.07
N MET A 50 2.93 11.80 -15.83
CA MET A 50 2.39 10.49 -15.44
C MET A 50 0.93 10.36 -15.87
N GLU A 51 0.56 9.15 -16.32
CA GLU A 51 -0.83 8.82 -16.63
C GLU A 51 -1.72 8.88 -15.39
N VAL A 52 -3.02 9.06 -15.60
CA VAL A 52 -4.00 9.09 -14.51
C VAL A 52 -3.98 7.74 -13.78
N GLY A 53 -3.70 7.79 -12.48
CA GLY A 53 -3.57 6.60 -11.63
C GLY A 53 -2.14 6.10 -11.46
N GLN A 54 -1.18 6.60 -12.25
CA GLN A 54 0.23 6.29 -12.07
C GLN A 54 0.86 7.19 -11.00
N VAL A 55 1.56 6.56 -10.06
CA VAL A 55 2.36 7.23 -9.04
C VAL A 55 3.71 6.52 -8.92
N GLY A 56 4.77 7.29 -8.64
CA GLY A 56 6.09 6.76 -8.31
C GLY A 56 6.42 6.94 -6.84
N PHE A 57 7.65 6.57 -6.46
CA PHE A 57 8.18 6.77 -5.12
C PHE A 57 9.43 7.65 -5.17
N HIS A 58 9.61 8.52 -4.17
CA HIS A 58 10.84 9.30 -4.03
C HIS A 58 11.99 8.45 -3.46
N LYS A 59 11.68 7.57 -2.51
CA LYS A 59 12.60 6.67 -1.81
C LYS A 59 12.00 5.28 -1.75
N GLU A 60 12.52 4.36 -2.56
CA GLU A 60 12.06 2.97 -2.56
C GLU A 60 12.35 2.25 -1.24
N LYS A 61 13.38 2.69 -0.50
CA LYS A 61 13.73 2.15 0.83
C LYS A 61 12.65 2.39 1.89
N ASP A 62 11.82 3.41 1.71
CA ASP A 62 10.74 3.77 2.64
C ASP A 62 9.41 3.11 2.23
N VAL A 63 9.42 2.27 1.20
CA VAL A 63 8.27 1.46 0.79
C VAL A 63 8.27 0.16 1.56
N ARG A 64 7.17 -0.11 2.25
CA ARG A 64 6.94 -1.36 2.98
C ARG A 64 6.00 -2.25 2.21
N LYS A 65 6.07 -3.55 2.47
CA LYS A 65 5.23 -4.57 1.87
C LYS A 65 4.54 -5.35 2.96
N ILE A 66 3.26 -5.64 2.77
CA ILE A 66 2.49 -6.57 3.60
C ILE A 66 1.95 -7.67 2.71
N ARG A 67 2.12 -8.91 3.16
CA ARG A 67 1.63 -10.10 2.49
C ARG A 67 0.18 -10.34 2.92
N VAL A 68 -0.75 -10.28 1.97
CA VAL A 68 -2.19 -10.43 2.21
C VAL A 68 -2.67 -11.76 1.63
N ALA A 69 -2.91 -12.72 2.51
CA ALA A 69 -3.55 -13.99 2.15
C ALA A 69 -5.06 -13.79 1.92
N LYS A 70 -5.68 -14.72 1.18
CA LYS A 70 -7.13 -14.78 1.01
C LYS A 70 -7.76 -15.09 2.38
N LYS A 71 -8.60 -14.18 2.89
CA LYS A 71 -9.55 -14.49 3.96
C LYS A 71 -10.61 -15.41 3.34
N ASN A 72 -10.70 -16.65 3.84
CA ASN A 72 -11.74 -17.63 3.47
C ASN A 72 -13.08 -17.26 4.09
#